data_AF-A0A2G5UY17-F1
#
_entry.id   AF-A0A2G5UY17-F1
#
_cell.length_a   1.000
_cell.length_b   1.000
_cell.length_c   1.000
_cell.angle_alpha   90.00
_cell.angle_beta   90.00
_cell.angle_gamma   90.00
#
_symmetry.space_group_name_H-M   'P 1'
#
loop_
_entity.id
_entity.type
_entity.pdbx_description
1 polymer ?
#
loop_
_entity_poly.entity_id
_entity_poly.type
_entity_poly.pdbx_seq_one_letter_code
_entity_poly.pdbx_strand_id
1 'polypeptide(L)'
;METCVQEAHTKETNICLCLNGESSYIHCFGEGVRIFCGSQLIESPNVEIVTSLDIAPWLNPKLSAVQNTIEVCRRVRKILNPCSYFGISLTLNNLDSLDIPRILAIPHLMPRRRIMVIGSEIDKAQLDLIMEEGPEVRDVLLDVKKIPDNYHHKNAFKFSSFICTDSRWVQIESLLSFRNRMVVALNNNPFTIVDINRLIKQWINGDCDMFAHLVLNYTGPRETGLMDVLFDGLVTLELHRGGTLFYLFIQLSILSKFMETCVQEAHTKETNICLCLNGESSYIYCADEGVGIFCGNQQIENPNAKEIVTSLDIAPWLNPKLSAMENTIEVCERIRKMLNPCKVFDISLDMDKLDPLSMQQVLAVPHLMPRQGIIVRGAEIDTEQLDLIMEEGSDDRDIFLYVKKIPDNYYHENAFKFLSFYYTDSRLMKIESLLSIRNRIYVGLNNCPFTPEDINRLIKQWINGDCDMFEQLELKYTGSKADTKVTFFDGLVTLEMHHGGRFLFLFSIAESSTLRKLKILSLYCTKNWMKFLAIPIKEKYIHPKMPVVIGKVEYQILQMLNSKKKFQDEIVEKRESNPRDPNIFEMEENIREIDGQLIRKGVDLDSKIPILRQF
;
A
#
# COMPACT_ATOMS: atom_id res chain seq x y z
N MET A 1 -46.37 8.25 -27.19
CA MET A 1 -46.02 8.85 -25.88
C MET A 1 -45.61 7.80 -24.86
N GLU A 2 -46.50 6.92 -24.36
CA GLU A 2 -46.10 5.86 -23.41
C GLU A 2 -44.98 4.97 -23.98
N THR A 3 -45.04 4.66 -25.28
CA THR A 3 -43.98 3.95 -26.01
C THR A 3 -42.66 4.74 -26.05
N CYS A 4 -42.68 6.04 -26.38
CA CYS A 4 -41.47 6.90 -26.36
C CYS A 4 -40.87 7.03 -24.95
N VAL A 5 -41.71 7.10 -23.91
CA VAL A 5 -41.24 7.15 -22.51
C VAL A 5 -40.77 5.76 -22.03
N GLN A 6 -41.32 4.66 -22.55
CA GLN A 6 -40.87 3.29 -22.26
C GLN A 6 -39.56 2.93 -22.97
N GLU A 7 -39.34 3.40 -24.21
CA GLU A 7 -38.08 3.22 -24.94
C GLU A 7 -36.90 3.91 -24.21
N ALA A 8 -37.17 5.05 -23.58
CA ALA A 8 -36.22 5.79 -22.72
C ALA A 8 -35.82 5.03 -21.43
N HIS A 9 -36.54 3.98 -21.03
CA HIS A 9 -36.26 3.20 -19.81
C HIS A 9 -35.00 2.33 -19.90
N THR A 10 -34.42 2.16 -21.10
CA THR A 10 -33.31 1.23 -21.34
C THR A 10 -31.91 1.80 -21.04
N LYS A 11 -31.81 3.09 -20.68
CA LYS A 11 -30.56 3.79 -20.31
C LYS A 11 -30.80 4.71 -19.11
N GLU A 12 -29.77 4.93 -18.27
CA GLU A 12 -29.85 5.82 -17.10
C GLU A 12 -30.42 7.21 -17.48
N THR A 13 -31.71 7.44 -17.19
CA THR A 13 -32.41 8.64 -17.64
C THR A 13 -32.38 9.73 -16.56
N ASN A 14 -31.69 10.83 -16.85
CA ASN A 14 -31.74 12.05 -16.04
C ASN A 14 -32.94 12.91 -16.47
N ILE A 15 -33.66 13.49 -15.51
CA ILE A 15 -34.85 14.32 -15.76
C ILE A 15 -34.65 15.72 -15.17
N CYS A 16 -35.01 16.76 -15.92
CA CYS A 16 -35.16 18.13 -15.40
C CYS A 16 -36.58 18.65 -15.64
N LEU A 17 -37.19 19.17 -14.58
CA LEU A 17 -38.47 19.87 -14.64
C LEU A 17 -38.22 21.37 -14.85
N CYS A 18 -38.53 21.91 -16.03
CA CYS A 18 -38.33 23.31 -16.37
C CYS A 18 -39.64 24.10 -16.28
N LEU A 19 -39.76 24.96 -15.27
CA LEU A 19 -40.94 25.78 -15.00
C LEU A 19 -40.69 27.22 -15.45
N ASN A 20 -41.39 27.61 -16.51
CA ASN A 20 -41.18 28.85 -17.25
C ASN A 20 -42.50 29.37 -17.85
N GLY A 21 -43.53 29.55 -17.02
CA GLY A 21 -44.86 29.98 -17.47
C GLY A 21 -45.42 29.10 -18.59
N GLU A 22 -45.88 29.72 -19.68
CA GLU A 22 -46.40 29.03 -20.88
C GLU A 22 -45.35 28.25 -21.69
N SER A 23 -44.07 28.41 -21.38
CA SER A 23 -42.98 27.62 -21.95
C SER A 23 -42.51 26.51 -21.01
N SER A 24 -43.34 26.05 -20.05
CA SER A 24 -42.93 25.00 -19.11
C SER A 24 -42.87 23.61 -19.77
N TYR A 25 -41.82 22.85 -19.45
CA TYR A 25 -41.56 21.54 -20.05
C TYR A 25 -40.78 20.59 -19.13
N ILE A 26 -40.75 19.31 -19.50
CA ILE A 26 -39.90 18.29 -18.88
C ILE A 26 -38.81 17.90 -19.88
N HIS A 27 -37.55 17.86 -19.44
CA HIS A 27 -36.43 17.45 -20.25
C HIS A 27 -35.91 16.09 -19.79
N CYS A 28 -35.88 15.11 -20.69
CA CYS A 28 -35.28 13.79 -20.48
C CYS A 28 -33.94 13.73 -21.24
N PHE A 29 -32.82 13.81 -20.54
CA PHE A 29 -31.49 14.00 -21.16
C PHE A 29 -30.96 12.77 -21.92
N GLY A 30 -31.34 11.55 -21.52
CA GLY A 30 -30.80 10.32 -22.13
C GLY A 30 -31.20 10.13 -23.60
N GLU A 31 -32.40 10.58 -23.97
CA GLU A 31 -32.98 10.44 -25.31
C GLU A 31 -33.13 11.79 -26.03
N GLY A 32 -32.76 12.90 -25.38
CA GLY A 32 -32.92 14.24 -25.95
C GLY A 32 -34.38 14.60 -26.22
N VAL A 33 -35.31 14.26 -25.31
CA VAL A 33 -36.75 14.53 -25.46
C VAL A 33 -37.18 15.70 -24.56
N ARG A 34 -37.96 16.62 -25.09
CA ARG A 34 -38.64 17.68 -24.32
C ARG A 34 -40.16 17.58 -24.44
N ILE A 35 -40.83 17.48 -23.30
CA ILE A 35 -42.29 17.39 -23.19
C ILE A 35 -42.83 18.74 -22.75
N PHE A 36 -43.38 19.52 -23.68
CA PHE A 36 -43.97 20.83 -23.41
C PHE A 36 -45.42 20.68 -22.96
N CYS A 37 -45.78 21.33 -21.85
CA CYS A 37 -47.16 21.31 -21.32
C CYS A 37 -47.89 22.64 -21.49
N GLY A 38 -47.19 23.68 -21.96
CA GLY A 38 -47.77 24.97 -22.32
C GLY A 38 -47.86 25.18 -23.83
N SER A 39 -48.25 26.39 -24.21
CA SER A 39 -48.48 26.78 -25.61
C SER A 39 -47.22 27.31 -26.33
N GLN A 40 -46.17 27.66 -25.59
CA GLN A 40 -44.96 28.25 -26.15
C GLN A 40 -43.83 27.23 -26.23
N LEU A 41 -43.25 27.08 -27.42
CA LEU A 41 -42.12 26.19 -27.67
C LEU A 41 -40.80 26.96 -27.62
N ILE A 42 -39.77 26.29 -27.11
CA ILE A 42 -38.38 26.78 -27.16
C ILE A 42 -37.61 25.85 -28.09
N GLU A 43 -37.27 26.36 -29.28
CA GLU A 43 -36.49 25.61 -30.26
C GLU A 43 -35.10 25.26 -29.71
N SER A 44 -34.67 24.03 -29.94
CA SER A 44 -33.31 23.59 -29.61
C SER A 44 -32.88 22.56 -30.66
N PRO A 45 -31.69 22.71 -31.24
CA PRO A 45 -31.17 21.74 -32.19
C PRO A 45 -30.98 20.38 -31.50
N ASN A 46 -31.28 19.30 -32.23
CA ASN A 46 -31.05 17.91 -31.83
C ASN A 46 -31.85 17.41 -30.62
N VAL A 47 -33.09 17.90 -30.44
CA VAL A 47 -34.00 17.46 -29.38
C VAL A 47 -35.36 17.10 -29.98
N GLU A 48 -35.89 15.93 -29.67
CA GLU A 48 -37.25 15.54 -30.03
C GLU A 48 -38.25 16.33 -29.17
N ILE A 49 -39.23 16.97 -29.82
CA ILE A 49 -40.21 17.82 -29.17
C ILE A 49 -41.56 17.09 -29.12
N VAL A 50 -42.06 16.88 -27.91
CA VAL A 50 -43.41 16.42 -27.62
C VAL A 50 -44.22 17.62 -27.17
N THR A 51 -45.27 17.95 -27.90
CA THR A 51 -46.08 19.16 -27.67
C THR A 51 -47.28 18.88 -26.76
N SER A 52 -47.96 19.94 -26.33
CA SER A 52 -49.20 19.85 -25.55
C SER A 52 -50.33 19.11 -26.28
N LEU A 53 -50.33 19.10 -27.62
CA LEU A 53 -51.28 18.34 -28.43
C LEU A 53 -51.04 16.84 -28.31
N ASP A 54 -49.78 16.41 -28.30
CA ASP A 54 -49.37 15.01 -28.23
C ASP A 54 -49.69 14.38 -26.86
N ILE A 55 -49.83 15.22 -25.83
CA ILE A 55 -50.04 14.83 -24.43
C ILE A 55 -51.37 15.31 -23.89
N ALA A 56 -52.29 15.75 -24.76
CA ALA A 56 -53.59 16.30 -24.37
C ALA A 56 -54.36 15.46 -23.33
N PRO A 57 -54.35 14.10 -23.38
CA PRO A 57 -55.01 13.27 -22.36
C PRO A 57 -54.43 13.39 -20.94
N TRP A 58 -53.21 13.91 -20.81
CA TRP A 58 -52.51 14.09 -19.54
C TRP A 58 -52.61 15.52 -19.01
N LEU A 59 -53.15 16.45 -19.81
CA LEU A 59 -53.35 17.84 -19.43
C LEU A 59 -54.73 18.06 -18.83
N ASN A 60 -54.80 18.96 -17.85
CA ASN A 60 -56.05 19.47 -17.33
C ASN A 60 -56.22 20.92 -17.81
N PRO A 61 -57.26 21.24 -18.62
CA PRO A 61 -57.46 22.58 -19.16
C PRO A 61 -57.78 23.63 -18.09
N LYS A 62 -58.08 23.22 -16.84
CA LYS A 62 -58.28 24.13 -15.70
C LYS A 62 -56.99 24.52 -14.98
N LEU A 63 -55.87 23.85 -15.30
CA LEU A 63 -54.57 24.09 -14.67
C LEU A 63 -53.71 24.99 -15.56
N SER A 64 -52.85 25.79 -14.94
CA SER A 64 -51.82 26.52 -15.68
C SER A 64 -50.81 25.58 -16.34
N ALA A 65 -50.04 26.06 -17.32
CA ALA A 65 -48.96 25.28 -17.93
C ALA A 65 -47.99 24.72 -16.87
N VAL A 66 -47.58 25.53 -15.90
CA VAL A 66 -46.71 25.13 -14.76
C VAL A 66 -47.32 23.97 -13.95
N GLN A 67 -48.59 24.09 -13.58
CA GLN A 67 -49.31 23.06 -12.81
C GLN A 67 -49.47 21.77 -13.61
N ASN A 68 -49.79 21.87 -14.90
CA ASN A 68 -49.84 20.74 -15.81
C ASN A 68 -48.46 20.07 -15.94
N THR A 69 -47.36 20.84 -16.06
CA THR A 69 -46.01 20.28 -16.13
C THR A 69 -45.65 19.48 -14.88
N ILE A 70 -46.03 19.95 -13.68
CA ILE A 70 -45.82 19.21 -12.43
C ILE A 70 -46.59 17.88 -12.43
N GLU A 71 -47.88 17.89 -12.82
CA GLU A 71 -48.71 16.69 -12.83
C GLU A 71 -48.26 15.68 -13.90
N VAL A 72 -47.86 16.16 -15.08
CA VAL A 72 -47.25 15.33 -16.13
C VAL A 72 -45.92 14.74 -15.63
N CYS A 73 -45.08 15.52 -14.94
CA CYS A 73 -43.81 15.05 -14.37
C CYS A 73 -44.02 13.93 -13.37
N ARG A 74 -45.05 14.01 -12.53
CA ARG A 74 -45.44 12.94 -11.60
C ARG A 74 -45.74 11.63 -12.33
N ARG A 75 -46.39 11.68 -13.50
CA ARG A 75 -46.67 10.49 -14.33
C ARG A 75 -45.41 9.96 -15.01
N VAL A 76 -44.63 10.84 -15.63
CA VAL A 76 -43.35 10.49 -16.28
C VAL A 76 -42.39 9.81 -15.30
N ARG A 77 -42.28 10.33 -14.07
CA ARG A 77 -41.45 9.73 -13.02
C ARG A 77 -41.90 8.33 -12.60
N LYS A 78 -43.20 8.03 -12.65
CA LYS A 78 -43.69 6.66 -12.36
C LYS A 78 -43.27 5.67 -13.44
N ILE A 79 -43.17 6.11 -14.69
CA ILE A 79 -42.79 5.28 -15.83
C ILE A 79 -41.26 5.07 -15.84
N LEU A 80 -40.48 6.12 -15.56
CA LEU A 80 -39.01 6.12 -15.63
C LEU A 80 -38.31 5.71 -14.32
N ASN A 81 -38.99 5.03 -13.39
CA ASN A 81 -38.42 4.65 -12.10
C ASN A 81 -37.61 3.33 -12.22
N PRO A 82 -36.32 3.27 -11.85
CA PRO A 82 -35.54 4.26 -11.11
C PRO A 82 -34.90 5.36 -11.97
N CYS A 83 -35.02 6.61 -11.51
CA CYS A 83 -34.35 7.77 -12.10
C CYS A 83 -33.10 8.11 -11.28
N SER A 84 -31.92 8.09 -11.92
CA SER A 84 -30.63 8.34 -11.27
C SER A 84 -30.41 9.81 -10.89
N TYR A 85 -31.08 10.74 -11.56
CA TYR A 85 -30.94 12.18 -11.33
C TYR A 85 -32.22 12.95 -11.66
N PHE A 86 -32.68 13.76 -10.70
CA PHE A 86 -33.83 14.64 -10.85
C PHE A 86 -33.48 16.09 -10.50
N GLY A 87 -33.69 17.01 -11.44
CA GLY A 87 -33.46 18.45 -11.27
C GLY A 87 -34.72 19.29 -11.50
N ILE A 88 -34.72 20.51 -10.97
CA ILE A 88 -35.76 21.51 -11.22
C ILE A 88 -35.10 22.80 -11.69
N SER A 89 -35.68 23.44 -12.70
CA SER A 89 -35.34 24.77 -13.19
C SER A 89 -36.52 25.71 -13.01
N LEU A 90 -36.31 26.85 -12.36
CA LEU A 90 -37.32 27.88 -12.08
C LEU A 90 -36.94 29.15 -12.83
N THR A 91 -37.85 29.68 -13.66
CA THR A 91 -37.66 30.97 -14.35
C THR A 91 -38.49 32.05 -13.69
N LEU A 92 -37.87 32.84 -12.80
CA LEU A 92 -38.55 33.77 -11.89
C LEU A 92 -39.42 34.80 -12.61
N ASN A 93 -38.96 35.31 -13.76
CA ASN A 93 -39.68 36.35 -14.52
C ASN A 93 -41.06 35.89 -15.02
N ASN A 94 -41.30 34.56 -15.06
CA ASN A 94 -42.49 33.93 -15.63
C ASN A 94 -43.22 33.04 -14.61
N LEU A 95 -42.93 33.20 -13.31
CA LEU A 95 -43.57 32.48 -12.21
C LEU A 95 -44.16 33.48 -11.20
N ASP A 96 -45.31 33.16 -10.62
CA ASP A 96 -45.85 33.98 -9.54
C ASP A 96 -45.04 33.74 -8.26
N SER A 97 -44.91 34.76 -7.40
CA SER A 97 -44.15 34.65 -6.15
C SER A 97 -44.68 33.56 -5.21
N LEU A 98 -45.97 33.26 -5.28
CA LEU A 98 -46.64 32.19 -4.54
C LEU A 98 -46.37 30.78 -5.11
N ASP A 99 -45.86 30.67 -6.33
CA ASP A 99 -45.60 29.38 -6.97
C ASP A 99 -44.34 28.72 -6.42
N ILE A 100 -43.29 29.49 -6.14
CA ILE A 100 -41.99 28.94 -5.69
C ILE A 100 -42.14 28.16 -4.37
N PRO A 101 -42.73 28.72 -3.28
CA PRO A 101 -42.93 27.95 -2.06
C PRO A 101 -43.79 26.70 -2.29
N ARG A 102 -44.81 26.80 -3.15
CA ARG A 102 -45.70 25.67 -3.48
C ARG A 102 -44.98 24.56 -4.22
N ILE A 103 -44.17 24.90 -5.22
CA ILE A 103 -43.34 23.97 -6.02
C ILE A 103 -42.29 23.31 -5.11
N LEU A 104 -41.66 24.10 -4.25
CA LEU A 104 -40.65 23.61 -3.33
C LEU A 104 -41.26 22.65 -2.28
N ALA A 105 -42.48 22.89 -1.83
CA ALA A 105 -43.16 22.04 -0.85
C ALA A 105 -43.68 20.68 -1.40
N ILE A 106 -43.60 20.41 -2.71
CA ILE A 106 -44.20 19.19 -3.31
C ILE A 106 -43.39 17.93 -2.96
N PRO A 107 -43.91 16.99 -2.14
CA PRO A 107 -43.11 15.87 -1.63
C PRO A 107 -42.66 14.88 -2.70
N HIS A 108 -43.48 14.66 -3.75
CA HIS A 108 -43.15 13.71 -4.82
C HIS A 108 -42.13 14.25 -5.83
N LEU A 109 -41.71 15.52 -5.69
CA LEU A 109 -40.55 16.06 -6.40
C LEU A 109 -39.24 15.72 -5.67
N MET A 110 -39.30 15.16 -4.45
CA MET A 110 -38.14 14.67 -3.72
C MET A 110 -37.77 13.22 -4.08
N PRO A 111 -36.49 12.82 -3.95
CA PRO A 111 -35.34 13.71 -3.80
C PRO A 111 -35.04 14.44 -5.12
N ARG A 112 -34.78 15.75 -5.06
CA ARG A 112 -34.22 16.53 -6.17
C ARG A 112 -32.74 16.78 -5.91
N ARG A 113 -31.89 16.44 -6.88
CA ARG A 113 -30.43 16.61 -6.81
C ARG A 113 -29.98 18.00 -7.24
N ARG A 114 -30.74 18.73 -8.07
CA ARG A 114 -30.37 20.08 -8.52
C ARG A 114 -31.54 21.05 -8.54
N ILE A 115 -31.27 22.30 -8.15
CA ILE A 115 -32.17 23.44 -8.30
C ILE A 115 -31.45 24.50 -9.13
N MET A 116 -32.04 24.87 -10.26
CA MET A 116 -31.59 25.96 -11.12
C MET A 116 -32.62 27.09 -11.04
N VAL A 117 -32.14 28.31 -10.83
CA VAL A 117 -32.98 29.50 -10.72
C VAL A 117 -32.46 30.53 -11.69
N ILE A 118 -33.32 30.95 -12.62
CA ILE A 118 -33.00 31.89 -13.70
C ILE A 118 -33.92 33.09 -13.57
N GLY A 119 -33.38 34.30 -13.58
CA GLY A 119 -34.22 35.50 -13.42
C GLY A 119 -33.51 36.82 -13.55
N SER A 120 -34.29 37.90 -13.58
CA SER A 120 -33.76 39.27 -13.52
C SER A 120 -33.43 39.67 -12.08
N GLU A 121 -34.36 39.42 -11.15
CA GLU A 121 -34.24 39.73 -9.73
C GLU A 121 -34.85 38.59 -8.91
N ILE A 122 -34.26 38.34 -7.74
CA ILE A 122 -34.81 37.43 -6.74
C ILE A 122 -34.94 38.19 -5.42
N ASP A 123 -36.08 38.08 -4.76
CA ASP A 123 -36.25 38.69 -3.45
C ASP A 123 -35.64 37.83 -2.33
N LYS A 124 -35.45 38.43 -1.16
CA LYS A 124 -34.84 37.76 -0.01
C LYS A 124 -35.64 36.53 0.43
N ALA A 125 -36.97 36.61 0.45
CA ALA A 125 -37.82 35.52 0.93
C ALA A 125 -37.75 34.31 -0.01
N GLN A 126 -37.73 34.55 -1.32
CA GLN A 126 -37.55 33.52 -2.34
C GLN A 126 -36.18 32.85 -2.24
N LEU A 127 -35.12 33.64 -2.05
CA LEU A 127 -33.76 33.12 -1.90
C LEU A 127 -33.61 32.32 -0.60
N ASP A 128 -34.15 32.81 0.52
CA ASP A 128 -34.16 32.09 1.81
C ASP A 128 -34.84 30.72 1.68
N LEU A 129 -35.96 30.63 0.94
CA LEU A 129 -36.62 29.35 0.67
C LEU A 129 -35.71 28.38 -0.08
N ILE A 130 -34.98 28.85 -1.10
CA ILE A 130 -34.01 28.01 -1.83
C ILE A 130 -32.86 27.58 -0.90
N MET A 131 -32.42 28.46 -0.01
CA MET A 131 -31.32 28.15 0.92
C MET A 131 -31.73 27.18 2.04
N GLU A 132 -33.01 27.09 2.39
CA GLU A 132 -33.55 26.15 3.39
C GLU A 132 -33.90 24.76 2.81
N GLU A 133 -33.79 24.56 1.49
CA GLU A 133 -34.06 23.27 0.83
C GLU A 133 -33.12 22.12 1.19
N GLY A 134 -32.14 22.38 2.05
CA GLY A 134 -31.34 21.38 2.75
C GLY A 134 -30.01 21.09 2.06
N PRO A 135 -28.95 20.79 2.83
CA PRO A 135 -27.63 21.20 2.39
C PRO A 135 -26.81 20.09 1.71
N GLU A 136 -26.85 18.84 2.14
CA GLU A 136 -25.64 18.03 1.97
C GLU A 136 -25.59 17.13 0.73
N VAL A 137 -26.56 17.21 -0.20
CA VAL A 137 -26.58 16.38 -1.43
C VAL A 137 -27.07 17.12 -2.68
N ARG A 138 -27.27 18.45 -2.61
CA ARG A 138 -27.88 19.21 -3.71
C ARG A 138 -26.92 20.15 -4.40
N ASP A 139 -27.11 20.30 -5.71
CA ASP A 139 -26.52 21.33 -6.55
C ASP A 139 -27.47 22.53 -6.66
N VAL A 140 -26.94 23.74 -6.52
CA VAL A 140 -27.69 24.98 -6.75
C VAL A 140 -27.00 25.81 -7.83
N LEU A 141 -27.79 26.23 -8.83
CA LEU A 141 -27.38 27.21 -9.84
C LEU A 141 -28.28 28.43 -9.74
N LEU A 142 -27.68 29.59 -9.47
CA LEU A 142 -28.32 30.89 -9.46
C LEU A 142 -27.82 31.70 -10.65
N ASP A 143 -28.64 31.76 -11.70
CA ASP A 143 -28.46 32.68 -12.82
C ASP A 143 -29.44 33.84 -12.69
N VAL A 144 -29.19 34.70 -11.70
CA VAL A 144 -30.02 35.85 -11.40
C VAL A 144 -29.18 37.11 -11.48
N LYS A 145 -29.66 38.12 -12.22
CA LYS A 145 -28.89 39.35 -12.46
C LYS A 145 -28.77 40.26 -11.23
N LYS A 146 -29.72 40.18 -10.29
CA LYS A 146 -29.77 40.99 -9.08
C LYS A 146 -30.16 40.13 -7.87
N ILE A 147 -29.21 39.99 -6.95
CA ILE A 147 -29.39 39.39 -5.63
C ILE A 147 -29.68 40.52 -4.61
N PRO A 148 -30.42 40.27 -3.51
CA PRO A 148 -30.65 41.29 -2.49
C PRO A 148 -29.34 41.83 -1.88
N ASP A 149 -29.28 43.14 -1.67
CA ASP A 149 -28.12 43.79 -1.07
C ASP A 149 -27.86 43.26 0.35
N ASN A 150 -26.58 43.07 0.69
CA ASN A 150 -26.14 42.52 1.99
C ASN A 150 -26.79 41.19 2.36
N TYR A 151 -27.17 40.37 1.37
CA TYR A 151 -27.72 39.06 1.63
C TYR A 151 -26.72 38.16 2.36
N HIS A 152 -27.17 37.53 3.44
CA HIS A 152 -26.42 36.52 4.17
C HIS A 152 -27.35 35.43 4.65
N HIS A 153 -26.93 34.17 4.46
CA HIS A 153 -27.69 33.02 4.92
C HIS A 153 -26.77 31.90 5.40
N LYS A 154 -27.07 31.34 6.57
CA LYS A 154 -26.29 30.27 7.23
C LYS A 154 -26.12 29.00 6.39
N ASN A 155 -26.99 28.77 5.41
CA ASN A 155 -26.97 27.59 4.54
C ASN A 155 -26.46 27.87 3.12
N ALA A 156 -26.11 29.12 2.78
CA ALA A 156 -25.78 29.53 1.41
C ALA A 156 -24.70 28.66 0.73
N PHE A 157 -23.77 28.11 1.50
CA PHE A 157 -22.65 27.31 1.01
C PHE A 157 -22.56 25.94 1.64
N LYS A 158 -23.70 25.40 2.05
CA LYS A 158 -23.76 24.03 2.54
C LYS A 158 -24.12 23.01 1.46
N PHE A 159 -24.38 23.46 0.23
CA PHE A 159 -24.64 22.66 -0.97
C PHE A 159 -23.42 21.88 -1.44
N SER A 160 -23.65 20.77 -2.15
CA SER A 160 -22.58 19.99 -2.78
C SER A 160 -21.91 20.78 -3.90
N SER A 161 -22.73 21.39 -4.76
CA SER A 161 -22.27 22.33 -5.80
C SER A 161 -23.04 23.64 -5.73
N PHE A 162 -22.34 24.76 -5.96
CA PHE A 162 -22.92 26.10 -5.93
C PHE A 162 -22.38 26.97 -7.07
N ILE A 163 -23.25 27.38 -7.98
CA ILE A 163 -22.90 28.23 -9.13
C ILE A 163 -23.73 29.50 -9.04
N CYS A 164 -23.10 30.66 -9.07
CA CYS A 164 -23.79 31.95 -8.96
C CYS A 164 -23.22 32.99 -9.93
N THR A 165 -24.09 33.57 -10.77
CA THR A 165 -23.66 34.56 -11.77
C THR A 165 -23.36 35.93 -11.15
N ASP A 166 -24.19 36.40 -10.21
CA ASP A 166 -23.92 37.59 -9.39
C ASP A 166 -23.58 37.22 -7.93
N SER A 167 -22.29 37.13 -7.65
CA SER A 167 -21.72 36.69 -6.37
C SER A 167 -21.17 37.85 -5.52
N ARG A 168 -21.52 39.11 -5.81
CA ARG A 168 -21.01 40.29 -5.07
C ARG A 168 -21.37 40.32 -3.59
N TRP A 169 -22.42 39.61 -3.21
CA TRP A 169 -22.86 39.44 -1.83
C TRP A 169 -22.04 38.38 -1.07
N VAL A 170 -21.21 37.59 -1.76
CA VAL A 170 -20.40 36.53 -1.13
C VAL A 170 -19.16 37.13 -0.47
N GLN A 171 -18.96 36.78 0.79
CA GLN A 171 -17.78 37.18 1.57
C GLN A 171 -16.69 36.10 1.51
N ILE A 172 -15.42 36.53 1.57
CA ILE A 172 -14.27 35.60 1.53
C ILE A 172 -14.27 34.63 2.70
N GLU A 173 -14.71 35.06 3.89
CA GLU A 173 -14.81 34.19 5.08
C GLU A 173 -15.74 32.99 4.86
N SER A 174 -16.79 33.17 4.03
CA SER A 174 -17.67 32.07 3.65
C SER A 174 -16.91 31.01 2.85
N LEU A 175 -16.05 31.41 1.91
CA LEU A 175 -15.20 30.49 1.13
C LEU A 175 -14.16 29.78 2.01
N LEU A 176 -13.53 30.50 2.95
CA LEU A 176 -12.53 29.94 3.87
C LEU A 176 -13.12 28.86 4.80
N SER A 177 -14.42 28.94 5.07
CA SER A 177 -15.17 27.94 5.85
C SER A 177 -15.58 26.70 5.06
N PHE A 178 -15.26 26.59 3.76
CA PHE A 178 -15.69 25.46 2.94
C PHE A 178 -15.05 24.15 3.38
N ARG A 179 -15.86 23.10 3.34
CA ARG A 179 -15.49 21.73 3.71
C ARG A 179 -16.15 20.78 2.71
N ASN A 180 -15.36 19.99 1.99
CA ASN A 180 -15.79 18.91 1.11
C ASN A 180 -16.85 19.33 0.06
N ARG A 181 -16.60 20.41 -0.70
CA ARG A 181 -17.49 20.85 -1.78
C ARG A 181 -17.09 20.23 -3.13
N MET A 182 -18.04 19.96 -4.02
CA MET A 182 -17.73 19.43 -5.35
C MET A 182 -17.35 20.56 -6.31
N VAL A 183 -18.30 21.44 -6.63
CA VAL A 183 -18.08 22.51 -7.61
C VAL A 183 -18.59 23.83 -7.07
N VAL A 184 -17.74 24.85 -7.06
CA VAL A 184 -18.13 26.22 -6.74
C VAL A 184 -17.72 27.14 -7.88
N ALA A 185 -18.67 27.88 -8.44
CA ALA A 185 -18.39 28.87 -9.49
C ALA A 185 -19.02 30.20 -9.11
N LEU A 186 -18.18 31.21 -8.88
CA LEU A 186 -18.59 32.56 -8.51
C LEU A 186 -18.10 33.52 -9.59
N ASN A 187 -19.03 33.98 -10.44
CA ASN A 187 -18.68 34.82 -11.58
C ASN A 187 -18.41 36.26 -11.13
N ASN A 188 -19.44 37.11 -11.04
CA ASN A 188 -19.25 38.50 -10.61
C ASN A 188 -19.07 38.57 -9.09
N ASN A 189 -17.83 38.50 -8.62
CA ASN A 189 -17.48 38.41 -7.20
C ASN A 189 -16.66 39.65 -6.75
N PRO A 190 -16.62 39.96 -5.44
CA PRO A 190 -15.91 41.14 -4.92
C PRO A 190 -14.45 40.85 -4.54
N PHE A 191 -13.91 39.67 -4.87
CA PHE A 191 -12.63 39.23 -4.32
C PHE A 191 -11.45 39.91 -4.98
N THR A 192 -10.55 40.42 -4.15
CA THR A 192 -9.26 40.95 -4.58
C THR A 192 -8.27 39.82 -4.79
N ILE A 193 -7.13 40.11 -5.44
CA ILE A 193 -6.06 39.13 -5.60
C ILE A 193 -5.50 38.65 -4.24
N VAL A 194 -5.53 39.53 -3.23
CA VAL A 194 -5.11 39.23 -1.86
C VAL A 194 -6.08 38.25 -1.20
N ASP A 195 -7.38 38.39 -1.45
CA ASP A 195 -8.39 37.44 -0.97
C ASP A 195 -8.19 36.06 -1.59
N ILE A 196 -7.89 36.01 -2.90
CA ILE A 196 -7.60 34.75 -3.61
C ILE A 196 -6.31 34.12 -3.08
N ASN A 197 -5.23 34.88 -2.87
CA ASN A 197 -4.01 34.38 -2.24
C ASN A 197 -4.31 33.79 -0.84
N ARG A 198 -5.10 34.49 -0.02
CA ARG A 198 -5.54 34.01 1.30
C ARG A 198 -6.34 32.71 1.21
N LEU A 199 -7.22 32.58 0.21
CA LEU A 199 -7.98 31.35 -0.05
C LEU A 199 -7.06 30.19 -0.45
N ILE A 200 -6.10 30.42 -1.35
CA ILE A 200 -5.14 29.39 -1.76
C ILE A 200 -4.29 28.96 -0.57
N LYS A 201 -3.80 29.91 0.25
CA LYS A 201 -3.07 29.61 1.49
C LYS A 201 -3.90 28.76 2.45
N GLN A 202 -5.19 29.08 2.62
CA GLN A 202 -6.08 28.28 3.45
C GLN A 202 -6.33 26.88 2.87
N TRP A 203 -6.43 26.75 1.54
CA TRP A 203 -6.59 25.47 0.87
C TRP A 203 -5.34 24.58 1.02
N ILE A 204 -4.15 25.16 0.82
CA ILE A 204 -2.86 24.45 0.98
C ILE A 204 -2.64 23.98 2.42
N ASN A 205 -3.02 24.81 3.41
CA ASN A 205 -2.77 24.54 4.83
C ASN A 205 -3.99 23.93 5.56
N GLY A 206 -5.10 23.71 4.86
CA GLY A 206 -6.36 23.26 5.46
C GLY A 206 -6.30 21.83 5.95
N ASP A 207 -7.01 21.53 7.04
CA ASP A 207 -7.10 20.21 7.68
C ASP A 207 -8.07 19.24 6.98
N CYS A 208 -8.61 19.64 5.83
CA CYS A 208 -9.64 18.94 5.08
C CYS A 208 -9.76 19.52 3.67
N ASP A 209 -10.33 18.74 2.75
CA ASP A 209 -10.63 19.23 1.40
C ASP A 209 -11.64 20.38 1.47
N MET A 210 -11.40 21.50 0.78
CA MET A 210 -12.38 22.61 0.73
C MET A 210 -13.33 22.46 -0.46
N PHE A 211 -12.80 22.16 -1.64
CA PHE A 211 -13.56 21.97 -2.88
C PHE A 211 -12.77 21.11 -3.90
N ALA A 212 -13.47 20.41 -4.81
CA ALA A 212 -12.84 19.71 -5.94
C ALA A 212 -12.62 20.65 -7.15
N HIS A 213 -13.56 21.56 -7.40
CA HIS A 213 -13.46 22.56 -8.47
C HIS A 213 -13.92 23.93 -7.97
N LEU A 214 -13.07 24.94 -8.11
CA LEU A 214 -13.40 26.35 -7.85
C LEU A 214 -13.16 27.17 -9.11
N VAL A 215 -14.16 27.94 -9.52
CA VAL A 215 -14.08 28.90 -10.63
C VAL A 215 -14.38 30.29 -10.09
N LEU A 216 -13.42 31.19 -10.23
CA LEU A 216 -13.55 32.60 -9.88
C LEU A 216 -13.24 33.45 -11.11
N ASN A 217 -14.15 34.36 -11.48
CA ASN A 217 -13.83 35.36 -12.51
C ASN A 217 -13.20 36.58 -11.86
N TYR A 218 -11.91 36.78 -12.09
CA TYR A 218 -11.21 37.99 -11.64
C TYR A 218 -11.44 39.13 -12.64
N THR A 219 -12.00 40.24 -12.17
CA THR A 219 -12.31 41.44 -12.96
C THR A 219 -11.41 42.64 -12.65
N GLY A 220 -10.41 42.46 -11.77
CA GLY A 220 -9.47 43.51 -11.41
C GLY A 220 -8.45 43.83 -12.53
N PRO A 221 -7.67 44.91 -12.37
CA PRO A 221 -6.71 45.34 -13.37
C PRO A 221 -5.62 44.28 -13.59
N ARG A 222 -5.24 44.06 -14.85
CA ARG A 222 -4.15 43.16 -15.24
C ARG A 222 -2.84 43.93 -15.22
N GLU A 223 -2.27 44.08 -14.04
CA GLU A 223 -0.99 44.77 -13.84
C GLU A 223 0.19 43.80 -13.94
N THR A 224 1.37 44.36 -14.24
CA THR A 224 2.64 43.62 -14.16
C THR A 224 2.91 43.22 -12.71
N GLY A 225 3.25 41.96 -12.45
CA GLY A 225 3.44 41.43 -11.09
C GLY A 225 2.16 40.90 -10.41
N LEU A 226 1.04 40.78 -11.13
CA LEU A 226 -0.20 40.17 -10.58
C LEU A 226 0.04 38.78 -9.98
N MET A 227 0.84 37.95 -10.66
CA MET A 227 1.18 36.60 -10.18
C MET A 227 2.10 36.65 -8.95
N ASP A 228 2.97 37.65 -8.84
CA ASP A 228 3.83 37.83 -7.67
C ASP A 228 3.00 38.09 -6.41
N VAL A 229 1.94 38.89 -6.53
CA VAL A 229 1.01 39.15 -5.42
C VAL A 229 0.10 37.94 -5.16
N LEU A 230 -0.39 37.29 -6.22
CA LEU A 230 -1.28 36.13 -6.09
C LEU A 230 -0.57 34.93 -5.45
N PHE A 231 0.72 34.75 -5.74
CA PHE A 231 1.52 33.62 -5.26
C PHE A 231 2.52 33.99 -4.16
N ASP A 232 2.40 35.19 -3.61
CA ASP A 232 3.23 35.61 -2.48
C ASP A 232 3.17 34.59 -1.33
N GLY A 233 4.34 34.13 -0.90
CA GLY A 233 4.50 33.11 0.14
C GLY A 233 4.03 31.71 -0.24
N LEU A 234 3.85 31.39 -1.54
CA LEU A 234 3.46 30.07 -2.04
C LEU A 234 4.57 29.46 -2.90
N VAL A 235 4.73 28.13 -2.81
CA VAL A 235 5.55 27.36 -3.75
C VAL A 235 4.67 26.95 -4.92
N THR A 236 5.04 27.38 -6.13
CA THR A 236 4.24 27.15 -7.35
C THR A 236 5.09 26.62 -8.48
N LEU A 237 4.57 25.65 -9.24
CA LEU A 237 5.16 25.21 -10.50
C LEU A 237 4.38 25.77 -11.69
N GLU A 238 5.05 26.52 -12.56
CA GLU A 238 4.47 27.03 -13.80
C GLU A 238 4.60 26.00 -14.93
N LEU A 239 3.50 25.76 -15.64
CA LEU A 239 3.41 24.81 -16.75
C LEU A 239 2.75 25.45 -17.96
N HIS A 240 3.33 25.22 -19.13
CA HIS A 240 2.80 25.67 -20.41
C HIS A 240 2.32 24.46 -21.20
N ARG A 241 1.00 24.35 -21.43
CA ARG A 241 0.43 23.23 -22.21
C ARG A 241 -0.61 23.75 -23.19
N GLY A 242 -0.37 23.53 -24.49
CA GLY A 242 -1.32 23.91 -25.55
C GLY A 242 -1.63 25.41 -25.60
N GLY A 243 -0.67 26.28 -25.30
CA GLY A 243 -0.86 27.74 -25.26
C GLY A 243 -1.63 28.26 -24.05
N THR A 244 -2.00 27.38 -23.11
CA THR A 244 -2.61 27.75 -21.83
C THR A 244 -1.57 27.63 -20.71
N LEU A 245 -1.58 28.62 -19.82
CA LEU A 245 -0.72 28.70 -18.65
C LEU A 245 -1.41 28.03 -17.46
N PHE A 246 -0.72 27.12 -16.80
CA PHE A 246 -1.19 26.41 -15.62
C PHE A 246 -0.20 26.61 -14.47
N TYR A 247 -0.73 26.73 -13.26
CA TYR A 247 0.06 26.75 -12.04
C TYR A 247 -0.36 25.56 -11.18
N LEU A 248 0.61 24.78 -10.71
CA LEU A 248 0.38 23.70 -9.75
C LEU A 248 0.78 24.15 -8.35
N PHE A 249 -0.10 23.86 -7.41
CA PHE A 249 0.11 24.01 -5.97
C PHE A 249 0.05 22.62 -5.35
N ILE A 250 0.94 22.34 -4.40
CA ILE A 250 0.88 21.11 -3.63
C ILE A 250 0.26 21.44 -2.29
N GLN A 251 -0.85 20.79 -1.97
CA GLN A 251 -1.41 20.81 -0.61
C GLN A 251 -0.51 19.92 0.26
N LEU A 252 0.40 20.56 0.98
CA LEU A 252 1.29 19.89 1.95
C LEU A 252 0.56 19.58 3.26
N SER A 253 -0.74 19.87 3.37
CA SER A 253 -1.48 19.56 4.59
C SER A 253 -1.51 18.05 4.82
N ILE A 254 -0.97 17.69 5.98
CA ILE A 254 -0.71 16.32 6.41
C ILE A 254 -2.01 15.62 6.89
N LEU A 255 -3.18 16.17 6.50
CA LEU A 255 -4.53 15.62 6.67
C LEU A 255 -5.27 15.46 5.34
N SER A 256 -4.63 15.75 4.20
CA SER A 256 -5.29 15.59 2.91
C SER A 256 -5.56 14.11 2.62
N LYS A 257 -6.67 13.87 1.93
CA LYS A 257 -7.07 12.56 1.43
C LYS A 257 -5.97 11.91 0.58
N PHE A 258 -5.00 12.66 0.06
CA PHE A 258 -3.83 12.12 -0.63
C PHE A 258 -2.88 11.38 0.32
N MET A 259 -2.52 11.95 1.48
CA MET A 259 -1.75 11.19 2.48
C MET A 259 -2.61 10.12 3.12
N GLU A 260 -3.90 10.35 3.33
CA GLU A 260 -4.81 9.30 3.79
C GLU A 260 -4.95 8.18 2.73
N THR A 261 -4.86 8.48 1.43
CA THR A 261 -4.86 7.51 0.33
C THR A 261 -3.50 6.83 0.20
N CYS A 262 -2.38 7.52 0.33
CA CYS A 262 -1.05 6.92 0.37
C CYS A 262 -0.89 6.02 1.61
N VAL A 263 -1.44 6.45 2.76
CA VAL A 263 -1.49 5.69 4.01
C VAL A 263 -2.53 4.58 3.96
N GLN A 264 -3.68 4.72 3.30
CA GLN A 264 -4.68 3.65 3.08
C GLN A 264 -4.20 2.63 2.04
N GLU A 265 -3.55 3.06 0.96
CA GLU A 265 -2.87 2.20 0.00
C GLU A 265 -1.71 1.46 0.68
N ALA A 266 -0.95 2.13 1.55
CA ALA A 266 0.01 1.49 2.45
C ALA A 266 -0.68 0.56 3.46
N HIS A 267 -1.86 0.91 4.01
CA HIS A 267 -2.65 0.07 4.93
C HIS A 267 -3.16 -1.22 4.28
N THR A 268 -3.30 -1.24 2.95
CA THR A 268 -3.63 -2.46 2.19
C THR A 268 -2.43 -3.35 1.90
N LYS A 269 -1.20 -2.86 2.14
CA LYS A 269 0.05 -3.59 1.97
C LYS A 269 0.71 -3.81 3.33
N GLU A 270 1.47 -4.88 3.48
CA GLU A 270 2.23 -5.10 4.72
C GLU A 270 3.45 -4.17 4.73
N THR A 271 3.25 -2.88 5.03
CA THR A 271 4.33 -1.88 4.98
C THR A 271 5.38 -2.19 6.05
N ASN A 272 6.58 -2.52 5.58
CA ASN A 272 7.76 -2.76 6.41
C ASN A 272 8.47 -1.42 6.71
N ILE A 273 8.56 -1.08 7.99
CA ILE A 273 9.20 0.18 8.43
C ILE A 273 10.51 -0.15 9.14
N CYS A 274 11.58 0.56 8.77
CA CYS A 274 12.86 0.50 9.47
C CYS A 274 13.22 1.88 10.04
N LEU A 275 13.43 1.92 11.36
CA LEU A 275 13.96 3.09 12.06
C LEU A 275 15.49 3.05 12.03
N CYS A 276 16.11 3.93 11.26
CA CYS A 276 17.56 3.99 11.08
C CYS A 276 18.15 5.11 11.94
N LEU A 277 18.85 4.72 13.01
CA LEU A 277 19.48 5.64 13.95
C LEU A 277 20.95 5.80 13.61
N ASN A 278 21.29 7.01 13.21
CA ASN A 278 22.60 7.36 12.67
C ASN A 278 23.05 8.76 13.13
N GLY A 279 22.83 9.06 14.42
CA GLY A 279 23.07 10.38 15.00
C GLY A 279 22.27 11.48 14.30
N GLU A 280 22.94 12.53 13.84
CA GLU A 280 22.33 13.67 13.12
C GLU A 280 21.76 13.30 11.74
N SER A 281 22.13 12.14 11.22
CA SER A 281 21.63 11.62 9.94
C SER A 281 20.55 10.54 10.11
N SER A 282 19.89 10.49 11.28
CA SER A 282 18.84 9.51 11.55
C SER A 282 17.62 9.71 10.64
N TYR A 283 17.00 8.60 10.23
CA TYR A 283 15.89 8.59 9.28
C TYR A 283 14.99 7.37 9.46
N ILE A 284 13.80 7.44 8.86
CA ILE A 284 12.85 6.33 8.78
C ILE A 284 12.77 5.87 7.34
N TYR A 285 12.73 4.55 7.12
CA TYR A 285 12.63 3.98 5.80
C TYR A 285 11.39 3.09 5.68
N CYS A 286 10.50 3.44 4.75
CA CYS A 286 9.34 2.63 4.39
C CYS A 286 9.72 1.81 3.15
N ALA A 287 9.97 0.51 3.34
CA ALA A 287 10.67 -0.29 2.35
C ALA A 287 9.84 -0.61 1.10
N ASP A 288 8.54 -0.82 1.27
CA ASP A 288 7.64 -1.21 0.18
C ASP A 288 7.33 -0.06 -0.76
N GLU A 289 7.28 1.16 -0.22
CA GLU A 289 7.07 2.41 -0.94
C GLU A 289 8.40 2.99 -1.45
N GLY A 290 9.52 2.62 -0.83
CA GLY A 290 10.85 3.15 -1.14
C GLY A 290 10.99 4.61 -0.69
N VAL A 291 10.39 4.99 0.44
CA VAL A 291 10.39 6.36 0.96
C VAL A 291 11.36 6.47 2.12
N GLY A 292 12.27 7.45 2.08
CA GLY A 292 13.17 7.80 3.19
C GLY A 292 12.76 9.12 3.83
N ILE A 293 12.51 9.13 5.14
CA ILE A 293 12.08 10.32 5.90
C ILE A 293 13.20 10.77 6.83
N PHE A 294 13.80 11.92 6.53
CA PHE A 294 14.90 12.52 7.30
C PHE A 294 14.36 13.62 8.22
N CYS A 295 14.60 13.47 9.52
CA CYS A 295 14.17 14.45 10.52
C CYS A 295 15.26 15.48 10.87
N GLY A 296 16.50 15.20 10.47
CA GLY A 296 17.65 16.11 10.61
C GLY A 296 18.00 16.83 9.31
N ASN A 297 18.99 17.72 9.40
CA ASN A 297 19.50 18.48 8.24
C ASN A 297 20.51 17.68 7.41
N GLN A 298 21.03 16.57 7.96
CA GLN A 298 21.99 15.71 7.27
C GLN A 298 21.26 14.58 6.56
N GLN A 299 21.38 14.54 5.24
CA GLN A 299 20.87 13.47 4.40
C GLN A 299 21.99 12.50 4.06
N ILE A 300 21.65 11.22 3.96
CA ILE A 300 22.53 10.18 3.44
C ILE A 300 21.91 9.67 2.16
N GLU A 301 22.73 9.44 1.14
CA GLU A 301 22.28 8.71 -0.04
C GLU A 301 21.84 7.29 0.36
N ASN A 302 20.53 7.06 0.38
CA ASN A 302 19.99 5.72 0.48
C ASN A 302 19.68 5.24 -0.95
N PRO A 303 20.47 4.31 -1.53
CA PRO A 303 20.29 3.86 -2.91
C PRO A 303 18.96 3.14 -3.15
N ASN A 304 18.26 2.72 -2.09
CA ASN A 304 16.96 2.06 -2.19
C ASN A 304 15.78 3.04 -2.03
N ALA A 305 16.03 4.27 -1.56
CA ALA A 305 15.00 5.29 -1.49
C ALA A 305 14.75 5.87 -2.89
N LYS A 306 13.51 5.72 -3.36
CA LYS A 306 13.01 6.34 -4.60
C LYS A 306 12.55 7.77 -4.34
N GLU A 307 12.08 8.04 -3.13
CA GLU A 307 11.57 9.32 -2.70
C GLU A 307 12.15 9.68 -1.33
N ILE A 308 12.43 10.97 -1.15
CA ILE A 308 13.07 11.52 0.05
C ILE A 308 12.17 12.61 0.61
N VAL A 309 11.75 12.44 1.85
CA VAL A 309 11.06 13.44 2.67
C VAL A 309 12.08 14.06 3.60
N THR A 310 12.21 15.38 3.56
CA THR A 310 13.22 16.14 4.31
C THR A 310 12.64 16.79 5.56
N SER A 311 13.50 17.31 6.43
CA SER A 311 13.09 18.03 7.63
C SER A 311 12.22 19.26 7.34
N LEU A 312 12.36 19.85 6.15
CA LEU A 312 11.51 20.96 5.70
C LEU A 312 10.09 20.50 5.38
N ASP A 313 9.94 19.31 4.80
CA ASP A 313 8.65 18.75 4.41
C ASP A 313 7.81 18.33 5.63
N ILE A 314 8.49 17.90 6.71
CA ILE A 314 7.85 17.48 7.97
C ILE A 314 8.10 18.46 9.12
N ALA A 315 8.46 19.72 8.84
CA ALA A 315 8.76 20.73 9.86
C ALA A 315 7.70 20.83 10.99
N PRO A 316 6.38 20.70 10.73
CA PRO A 316 5.36 20.71 11.79
C PRO A 316 5.42 19.53 12.78
N TRP A 317 6.12 18.46 12.43
CA TRP A 317 6.29 17.27 13.27
C TRP A 317 7.58 17.29 14.07
N LEU A 318 8.49 18.22 13.76
CA LEU A 318 9.77 18.33 14.42
C LEU A 318 9.67 19.26 15.62
N ASN A 319 10.31 18.86 16.71
CA ASN A 319 10.54 19.72 17.85
C ASN A 319 11.95 20.31 17.75
N PRO A 320 12.10 21.64 17.60
CA PRO A 320 13.42 22.27 17.45
C PRO A 320 14.30 22.17 18.71
N LYS A 321 13.75 21.70 19.83
CA LYS A 321 14.51 21.44 21.07
C LYS A 321 15.11 20.02 21.12
N LEU A 322 14.66 19.12 20.24
CA LEU A 322 15.12 17.75 20.18
C LEU A 322 16.23 17.63 19.12
N SER A 323 17.15 16.69 19.35
CA SER A 323 18.11 16.25 18.34
C SER A 323 17.41 15.64 17.12
N ALA A 324 18.13 15.50 16.00
CA ALA A 324 17.59 14.83 14.82
C ALA A 324 17.11 13.41 15.15
N MET A 325 17.89 12.67 15.95
CA MET A 325 17.58 11.31 16.37
C MET A 325 16.32 11.23 17.23
N GLU A 326 16.18 12.08 18.24
CA GLU A 326 14.98 12.14 19.09
C GLU A 326 13.74 12.52 18.27
N ASN A 327 13.87 13.47 17.33
CA ASN A 327 12.81 13.78 16.39
C ASN A 327 12.46 12.59 15.49
N THR A 328 13.45 11.83 15.01
CA THR A 328 13.22 10.60 14.22
C THR A 328 12.41 9.58 15.01
N ILE A 329 12.72 9.37 16.29
CA ILE A 329 11.98 8.44 17.15
C ILE A 329 10.52 8.89 17.32
N GLU A 330 10.29 10.17 17.62
CA GLU A 330 8.93 10.71 17.82
C GLU A 330 8.09 10.66 16.53
N VAL A 331 8.70 11.02 15.40
CA VAL A 331 8.06 10.92 14.08
C VAL A 331 7.73 9.47 13.74
N CYS A 332 8.64 8.54 14.03
CA CYS A 332 8.43 7.12 13.81
C CYS A 332 7.24 6.59 14.61
N GLU A 333 7.13 6.96 15.89
CA GLU A 333 6.01 6.55 16.73
C GLU A 333 4.68 7.12 16.21
N ARG A 334 4.70 8.37 15.72
CA ARG A 334 3.52 8.98 15.09
C ARG A 334 3.09 8.22 13.84
N ILE A 335 4.03 7.86 12.97
CA ILE A 335 3.77 7.05 11.77
C ILE A 335 3.19 5.69 12.15
N ARG A 336 3.78 5.02 13.13
CA ARG A 336 3.35 3.70 13.60
C ARG A 336 1.92 3.72 14.15
N LYS A 337 1.56 4.75 14.93
CA LYS A 337 0.18 4.95 15.43
C LYS A 337 -0.84 5.11 14.30
N MET A 338 -0.45 5.75 13.20
CA MET A 338 -1.32 5.92 12.02
C MET A 338 -1.46 4.62 11.22
N LEU A 339 -0.44 3.78 11.17
CA LEU A 339 -0.40 2.53 10.38
C LEU A 339 -0.94 1.29 11.13
N ASN A 340 -1.53 1.45 12.31
CA ASN A 340 -1.92 0.33 13.17
C ASN A 340 -2.96 -0.62 12.50
N PRO A 341 -2.65 -1.92 12.28
CA PRO A 341 -1.46 -2.65 12.74
C PRO A 341 -0.28 -2.61 11.77
N CYS A 342 0.83 -1.98 12.19
CA CYS A 342 2.14 -2.14 11.55
C CYS A 342 2.71 -3.51 11.93
N LYS A 343 2.74 -4.45 10.98
CA LYS A 343 3.12 -5.85 11.26
C LYS A 343 4.62 -6.05 11.44
N VAL A 344 5.44 -5.28 10.72
CA VAL A 344 6.90 -5.46 10.65
C VAL A 344 7.58 -4.13 10.93
N PHE A 345 8.34 -4.08 12.01
CA PHE A 345 9.07 -2.91 12.47
C PHE A 345 10.49 -3.29 12.87
N ASP A 346 11.47 -2.76 12.15
CA ASP A 346 12.89 -3.02 12.38
C ASP A 346 13.61 -1.77 12.90
N ILE A 347 14.68 -1.98 13.65
CA ILE A 347 15.57 -0.89 14.10
C ILE A 347 16.97 -1.14 13.56
N SER A 348 17.53 -0.16 12.87
CA SER A 348 18.92 -0.16 12.41
C SER A 348 19.75 0.83 13.23
N LEU A 349 20.85 0.34 13.81
CA LEU A 349 21.79 1.09 14.64
C LEU A 349 23.13 1.24 13.91
N ASP A 350 23.61 2.46 13.74
CA ASP A 350 24.95 2.75 13.24
C ASP A 350 25.93 3.06 14.40
N MET A 351 26.72 2.06 14.78
CA MET A 351 27.63 2.10 15.92
C MET A 351 28.81 3.07 15.72
N ASP A 352 29.12 3.45 14.47
CA ASP A 352 30.20 4.41 14.20
C ASP A 352 29.79 5.84 14.58
N LYS A 353 28.47 6.08 14.78
CA LYS A 353 27.90 7.42 15.02
C LYS A 353 26.94 7.49 16.21
N LEU A 354 26.63 6.35 16.84
CA LEU A 354 25.83 6.28 18.06
C LEU A 354 26.73 6.08 19.29
N ASP A 355 26.53 6.90 20.31
CA ASP A 355 27.15 6.66 21.62
C ASP A 355 26.36 5.61 22.45
N PRO A 356 27.00 4.93 23.41
CA PRO A 356 26.34 3.89 24.22
C PRO A 356 25.12 4.37 25.01
N LEU A 357 25.09 5.61 25.50
CA LEU A 357 23.97 6.15 26.28
C LEU A 357 22.74 6.35 25.40
N SER A 358 22.93 6.93 24.22
CA SER A 358 21.89 7.06 23.20
C SER A 358 21.30 5.72 22.79
N MET A 359 22.14 4.70 22.62
CA MET A 359 21.71 3.34 22.32
C MET A 359 20.85 2.75 23.45
N GLN A 360 21.28 2.87 24.71
CA GLN A 360 20.51 2.39 25.84
C GLN A 360 19.15 3.08 25.94
N GLN A 361 19.09 4.39 25.71
CA GLN A 361 17.84 5.15 25.71
C GLN A 361 16.87 4.64 24.64
N VAL A 362 17.37 4.38 23.42
CA VAL A 362 16.57 3.84 22.30
C VAL A 362 16.03 2.46 22.62
N LEU A 363 16.89 1.55 23.09
CA LEU A 363 16.50 0.17 23.39
C LEU A 363 15.48 0.11 24.55
N ALA A 364 15.54 1.07 25.47
CA ALA A 364 14.62 1.18 26.59
C ALA A 364 13.24 1.76 26.23
N VAL A 365 13.03 2.29 25.01
CA VAL A 365 11.75 2.91 24.62
C VAL A 365 10.65 1.84 24.46
N PRO A 366 9.66 1.74 25.37
CA PRO A 366 8.74 0.60 25.39
C PRO A 366 7.83 0.55 24.16
N HIS A 367 7.53 1.71 23.56
CA HIS A 367 6.70 1.78 22.37
C HIS A 367 7.47 1.44 21.09
N LEU A 368 8.81 1.37 21.09
CA LEU A 368 9.51 0.76 19.95
C LEU A 368 9.40 -0.78 19.95
N MET A 369 8.64 -1.34 20.90
CA MET A 369 8.24 -2.74 20.98
C MET A 369 6.76 -2.91 20.62
N PRO A 370 6.36 -4.01 19.95
CA PRO A 370 7.21 -5.11 19.48
C PRO A 370 7.88 -4.77 18.13
N ARG A 371 9.21 -4.85 18.09
CA ARG A 371 10.01 -4.84 16.85
C ARG A 371 10.31 -6.27 16.41
N GLN A 372 10.37 -6.53 15.11
CA GLN A 372 10.72 -7.83 14.55
C GLN A 372 12.23 -8.03 14.43
N GLY A 373 12.99 -7.01 13.99
CA GLY A 373 14.43 -7.13 13.77
C GLY A 373 15.30 -6.02 14.35
N ILE A 374 16.52 -6.37 14.74
CA ILE A 374 17.60 -5.44 15.11
C ILE A 374 18.74 -5.56 14.09
N ILE A 375 19.04 -4.48 13.38
CA ILE A 375 20.15 -4.39 12.43
C ILE A 375 21.22 -3.52 13.07
N VAL A 376 22.47 -3.98 13.09
CA VAL A 376 23.59 -3.25 13.69
C VAL A 376 24.68 -3.13 12.64
N ARG A 377 25.19 -1.91 12.44
CA ARG A 377 26.21 -1.59 11.44
C ARG A 377 27.35 -0.84 12.12
N GLY A 378 28.59 -1.05 11.66
CA GLY A 378 29.73 -0.28 12.15
C GLY A 378 31.07 -0.94 11.85
N ALA A 379 32.15 -0.23 12.17
CA ALA A 379 33.50 -0.77 12.10
C ALA A 379 33.79 -1.71 13.28
N GLU A 380 33.58 -1.22 14.51
CA GLU A 380 33.80 -1.98 15.74
C GLU A 380 32.57 -1.84 16.66
N ILE A 381 32.38 -2.83 17.53
CA ILE A 381 31.40 -2.77 18.62
C ILE A 381 32.09 -3.26 19.88
N ASP A 382 31.88 -2.59 21.02
CA ASP A 382 32.44 -3.03 22.29
C ASP A 382 31.55 -4.08 22.98
N THR A 383 32.07 -4.66 24.07
CA THR A 383 31.37 -5.71 24.81
C THR A 383 30.08 -5.22 25.47
N GLU A 384 30.09 -4.01 26.07
CA GLU A 384 28.93 -3.48 26.78
C GLU A 384 27.77 -3.20 25.81
N GLN A 385 28.06 -2.62 24.65
CA GLN A 385 27.10 -2.38 23.59
C GLN A 385 26.54 -3.70 23.02
N LEU A 386 27.40 -4.71 22.81
CA LEU A 386 26.98 -6.00 22.28
C LEU A 386 26.14 -6.78 23.29
N ASP A 387 26.47 -6.73 24.59
CA ASP A 387 25.68 -7.32 25.67
C ASP A 387 24.26 -6.72 25.68
N LEU A 388 24.13 -5.39 25.58
CA LEU A 388 22.82 -4.72 25.51
C LEU A 388 21.96 -5.23 24.33
N ILE A 389 22.56 -5.55 23.19
CA ILE A 389 21.83 -6.11 22.04
C ILE A 389 21.48 -7.58 22.29
N MET A 390 22.38 -8.36 22.89
CA MET A 390 22.15 -9.77 23.12
C MET A 390 21.08 -10.02 24.20
N GLU A 391 20.94 -9.13 25.18
CA GLU A 391 19.85 -9.19 26.18
C GLU A 391 18.46 -9.05 25.54
N GLU A 392 18.36 -8.51 24.33
CA GLU A 392 17.12 -8.42 23.57
C GLU A 392 16.75 -9.72 22.83
N GLY A 393 17.53 -10.80 23.01
CA GLY A 393 17.40 -12.06 22.31
C GLY A 393 16.18 -12.89 22.71
N SER A 394 15.35 -13.24 21.72
CA SER A 394 14.17 -14.08 21.88
C SER A 394 13.85 -14.87 20.60
N ASP A 395 13.11 -15.98 20.74
CA ASP A 395 12.78 -16.88 19.62
C ASP A 395 11.78 -16.30 18.61
N ASP A 396 11.36 -15.05 18.77
CA ASP A 396 10.45 -14.30 17.89
C ASP A 396 11.09 -13.05 17.25
N ARG A 397 12.40 -12.85 17.46
CA ARG A 397 13.14 -11.67 16.96
C ARG A 397 14.30 -12.04 16.07
N ASP A 398 14.60 -11.14 15.14
CA ASP A 398 15.73 -11.24 14.21
C ASP A 398 16.87 -10.30 14.60
N ILE A 399 18.11 -10.68 14.28
CA ILE A 399 19.30 -9.85 14.48
C ILE A 399 20.28 -9.91 13.29
N PHE A 400 20.75 -8.76 12.82
CA PHE A 400 21.73 -8.69 11.74
C PHE A 400 22.91 -7.80 12.13
N LEU A 401 24.04 -8.42 12.49
CA LEU A 401 25.28 -7.73 12.83
C LEU A 401 26.19 -7.58 11.61
N TYR A 402 26.16 -6.40 11.01
CA TYR A 402 27.05 -5.90 9.97
C TYR A 402 28.23 -5.12 10.54
N VAL A 403 28.83 -5.63 11.61
CA VAL A 403 30.02 -5.04 12.26
C VAL A 403 31.28 -5.74 11.78
N LYS A 404 32.34 -5.00 11.43
CA LYS A 404 33.58 -5.60 10.88
C LYS A 404 34.39 -6.35 11.92
N LYS A 405 34.33 -5.93 13.18
CA LYS A 405 35.10 -6.50 14.29
C LYS A 405 34.26 -6.59 15.56
N ILE A 406 34.15 -7.80 16.09
CA ILE A 406 33.51 -8.12 17.37
C ILE A 406 34.61 -8.21 18.45
N PRO A 407 34.32 -7.94 19.74
CA PRO A 407 35.30 -8.07 20.82
C PRO A 407 35.92 -9.47 20.87
N ASP A 408 37.23 -9.53 21.13
CA ASP A 408 37.95 -10.79 21.22
C ASP A 408 37.40 -11.65 22.38
N ASN A 409 37.24 -12.96 22.13
CA ASN A 409 36.70 -13.93 23.09
C ASN A 409 35.27 -13.62 23.60
N TYR A 410 34.50 -12.83 22.86
CA TYR A 410 33.10 -12.58 23.19
C TYR A 410 32.27 -13.88 23.22
N TYR A 411 31.48 -14.02 24.29
CA TYR A 411 30.50 -15.10 24.44
C TYR A 411 29.29 -14.56 25.19
N HIS A 412 28.09 -14.88 24.69
CA HIS A 412 26.84 -14.53 25.32
C HIS A 412 25.84 -15.69 25.18
N GLU A 413 25.07 -15.98 26.24
CA GLU A 413 24.11 -17.09 26.23
C GLU A 413 22.95 -16.88 25.23
N ASN A 414 22.61 -15.62 24.96
CA ASN A 414 21.54 -15.24 24.03
C ASN A 414 21.97 -15.17 22.55
N ALA A 415 23.25 -15.38 22.23
CA ALA A 415 23.78 -15.21 20.87
C ALA A 415 23.13 -16.11 19.80
N PHE A 416 22.37 -17.12 20.21
CA PHE A 416 21.64 -18.02 19.31
C PHE A 416 20.14 -18.11 19.64
N LYS A 417 19.61 -17.24 20.51
CA LYS A 417 18.19 -17.21 20.90
C LYS A 417 17.29 -16.55 19.85
N PHE A 418 17.83 -15.76 18.95
CA PHE A 418 17.11 -15.09 17.86
C PHE A 418 16.52 -16.07 16.85
N LEU A 419 15.33 -15.77 16.31
CA LEU A 419 14.63 -16.54 15.27
C LEU A 419 15.44 -16.59 13.97
N SER A 420 15.95 -15.44 13.54
CA SER A 420 16.92 -15.30 12.46
C SER A 420 18.13 -14.50 12.93
N PHE A 421 19.34 -14.91 12.55
CA PHE A 421 20.54 -14.14 12.86
C PHE A 421 21.59 -14.15 11.75
N TYR A 422 22.28 -13.02 11.58
CA TYR A 422 23.43 -12.85 10.69
C TYR A 422 24.61 -12.19 11.41
N TYR A 423 25.79 -12.82 11.37
CA TYR A 423 27.01 -12.30 11.97
C TYR A 423 28.12 -12.18 10.92
N THR A 424 28.61 -10.94 10.72
CA THR A 424 29.68 -10.64 9.76
C THR A 424 31.03 -11.23 10.17
N ASP A 425 31.31 -11.24 11.47
CA ASP A 425 32.49 -11.89 12.05
C ASP A 425 32.04 -13.01 12.97
N SER A 426 32.28 -14.26 12.56
CA SER A 426 31.89 -15.46 13.31
C SER A 426 33.10 -16.28 13.74
N ARG A 427 34.31 -15.71 13.76
CA ARG A 427 35.56 -16.40 14.13
C ARG A 427 35.53 -17.01 15.53
N LEU A 428 34.75 -16.41 16.42
CA LEU A 428 34.62 -16.80 17.83
C LEU A 428 33.55 -17.88 18.04
N MET A 429 32.75 -18.20 17.01
CA MET A 429 31.66 -19.16 17.11
C MET A 429 32.21 -20.58 17.14
N LYS A 430 31.72 -21.36 18.11
CA LYS A 430 32.05 -22.79 18.24
C LYS A 430 31.01 -23.63 17.50
N ILE A 431 31.47 -24.72 16.90
CA ILE A 431 30.58 -25.64 16.18
C ILE A 431 29.56 -26.28 17.13
N GLU A 432 29.92 -26.50 18.40
CA GLU A 432 29.01 -27.04 19.45
C GLU A 432 27.76 -26.16 19.62
N SER A 433 27.92 -24.83 19.57
CA SER A 433 26.80 -23.91 19.64
C SER A 433 25.88 -24.06 18.44
N LEU A 434 26.43 -24.23 17.24
CA LEU A 434 25.66 -24.44 16.02
C LEU A 434 24.94 -25.81 16.01
N LEU A 435 25.52 -26.84 16.64
CA LEU A 435 24.86 -28.15 16.78
C LEU A 435 23.65 -28.10 17.75
N SER A 436 23.60 -27.09 18.62
CA SER A 436 22.54 -26.92 19.62
C SER A 436 21.35 -26.09 19.16
N ILE A 437 21.43 -25.39 18.02
CA ILE A 437 20.33 -24.54 17.53
C ILE A 437 19.11 -25.37 17.16
N ARG A 438 17.92 -24.81 17.40
CA ARG A 438 16.62 -25.44 17.14
C ARG A 438 15.67 -24.42 16.54
N ASN A 439 14.87 -24.84 15.57
CA ASN A 439 13.77 -24.09 14.97
C ASN A 439 14.12 -22.66 14.55
N ARG A 440 15.28 -22.47 13.91
CA ARG A 440 15.71 -21.16 13.38
C ARG A 440 15.21 -20.96 11.94
N ILE A 441 14.82 -19.75 11.57
CA ILE A 441 14.45 -19.47 10.17
C ILE A 441 15.73 -19.27 9.36
N TYR A 442 16.58 -18.34 9.76
CA TYR A 442 17.82 -18.04 9.05
C TYR A 442 19.03 -17.95 9.97
N VAL A 443 20.11 -18.63 9.59
CA VAL A 443 21.40 -18.57 10.25
C VAL A 443 22.45 -18.15 9.25
N GLY A 444 23.09 -17.00 9.44
CA GLY A 444 24.12 -16.50 8.56
C GLY A 444 25.42 -16.23 9.32
N LEU A 445 26.48 -16.94 8.99
CA LEU A 445 27.78 -16.81 9.63
C LEU A 445 28.83 -16.52 8.56
N ASN A 446 29.43 -15.35 8.64
CA ASN A 446 30.55 -14.96 7.79
C ASN A 446 31.85 -15.02 8.58
N ASN A 447 32.96 -15.24 7.88
CA ASN A 447 34.28 -15.42 8.48
C ASN A 447 34.30 -16.52 9.56
N CYS A 448 33.62 -17.65 9.31
CA CYS A 448 33.51 -18.73 10.30
C CYS A 448 34.75 -19.65 10.30
N PRO A 449 35.15 -20.20 11.47
CA PRO A 449 36.37 -21.00 11.61
C PRO A 449 36.16 -22.49 11.26
N PHE A 450 34.97 -22.87 10.78
CA PHE A 450 34.58 -24.27 10.68
C PHE A 450 35.35 -25.05 9.60
N THR A 451 35.89 -26.20 9.99
CA THR A 451 36.58 -27.11 9.08
C THR A 451 35.58 -27.94 8.27
N PRO A 452 35.99 -28.62 7.18
CA PRO A 452 35.11 -29.57 6.48
C PRO A 452 34.52 -30.65 7.40
N GLU A 453 35.28 -31.12 8.40
CA GLU A 453 34.84 -32.10 9.39
C GLU A 453 33.73 -31.54 10.29
N ASP A 454 33.83 -30.28 10.71
CA ASP A 454 32.78 -29.59 11.48
C ASP A 454 31.47 -29.54 10.69
N ILE A 455 31.53 -29.23 9.39
CA ILE A 455 30.34 -29.17 8.55
C ILE A 455 29.76 -30.57 8.30
N ASN A 456 30.60 -31.59 8.11
CA ASN A 456 30.13 -32.97 8.04
C ASN A 456 29.38 -33.36 9.33
N ARG A 457 29.93 -33.00 10.49
CA ARG A 457 29.32 -33.22 11.81
C ARG A 457 27.98 -32.49 11.95
N LEU A 458 27.89 -31.25 11.46
CA LEU A 458 26.64 -30.48 11.41
C LEU A 458 25.57 -31.16 10.56
N ILE A 459 25.93 -31.65 9.37
CA ILE A 459 24.97 -32.32 8.47
C ILE A 459 24.50 -33.64 9.10
N LYS A 460 25.40 -34.42 9.69
CA LYS A 460 25.05 -35.63 10.44
C LYS A 460 24.09 -35.32 11.58
N GLN A 461 24.33 -34.26 12.35
CA GLN A 461 23.42 -33.81 13.40
C GLN A 461 22.07 -33.36 12.84
N TRP A 462 22.05 -32.66 11.71
CA TRP A 462 20.80 -32.23 11.06
C TRP A 462 19.96 -33.43 10.59
N ILE A 463 20.61 -34.45 10.01
CA ILE A 463 19.97 -35.67 9.50
C ILE A 463 19.41 -36.53 10.65
N ASN A 464 20.20 -36.72 11.70
CA ASN A 464 19.88 -37.63 12.79
C ASN A 464 19.18 -36.96 13.97
N GLY A 465 19.08 -35.63 13.98
CA GLY A 465 18.44 -34.85 15.03
C GLY A 465 16.94 -35.07 15.09
N ASP A 466 16.40 -35.00 16.31
CA ASP A 466 14.99 -35.21 16.65
C ASP A 466 14.09 -34.01 16.30
N CYS A 467 14.65 -32.83 16.09
CA CYS A 467 13.92 -31.59 15.78
C CYS A 467 14.60 -30.76 14.67
N ASP A 468 13.81 -29.89 14.02
CA ASP A 468 14.30 -29.05 12.93
C ASP A 468 15.31 -28.04 13.49
N MET A 469 16.51 -27.96 12.89
CA MET A 469 17.55 -27.05 13.39
C MET A 469 17.41 -25.64 12.81
N PHE A 470 17.27 -25.56 11.48
CA PHE A 470 17.12 -24.31 10.74
C PHE A 470 16.39 -24.53 9.39
N GLU A 471 15.74 -23.50 8.86
CA GLU A 471 15.23 -23.49 7.47
C GLU A 471 16.32 -23.11 6.47
N GLN A 472 17.13 -22.09 6.78
CA GLN A 472 18.24 -21.64 5.95
C GLN A 472 19.51 -21.45 6.79
N LEU A 473 20.63 -21.97 6.31
CA LEU A 473 21.96 -21.72 6.87
C LEU A 473 22.90 -21.23 5.78
N GLU A 474 23.64 -20.16 6.05
CA GLU A 474 24.59 -19.54 5.16
C GLU A 474 25.95 -19.40 5.83
N LEU A 475 26.98 -19.96 5.21
CA LEU A 475 28.35 -19.91 5.71
C LEU A 475 29.25 -19.24 4.67
N LYS A 476 29.98 -18.19 5.06
CA LYS A 476 30.98 -17.52 4.22
C LYS A 476 32.37 -17.62 4.86
N TYR A 477 33.38 -17.87 4.03
CA TYR A 477 34.76 -18.10 4.45
C TYR A 477 35.68 -17.02 3.90
N THR A 478 36.65 -16.58 4.71
CA THR A 478 37.77 -15.75 4.26
C THR A 478 38.90 -16.64 3.74
N GLY A 479 38.95 -16.84 2.43
CA GLY A 479 39.99 -17.63 1.76
C GLY A 479 39.41 -18.72 0.84
N SER A 480 40.22 -19.26 -0.06
CA SER A 480 39.83 -20.42 -0.85
C SER A 480 39.93 -21.69 0.00
N LYS A 481 38.82 -22.35 0.31
CA LYS A 481 38.91 -23.74 0.76
C LYS A 481 39.46 -24.57 -0.41
N ALA A 482 40.43 -25.43 -0.11
CA ALA A 482 40.82 -26.51 -1.02
C ALA A 482 39.59 -27.37 -1.33
N ASP A 483 39.55 -28.00 -2.50
CA ASP A 483 38.42 -28.79 -2.98
C ASP A 483 38.25 -30.06 -2.12
N THR A 484 37.61 -29.94 -0.95
CA THR A 484 37.44 -31.00 0.04
C THR A 484 36.05 -31.61 0.01
N LYS A 485 35.48 -31.82 -1.18
CA LYS A 485 34.19 -32.51 -1.35
C LYS A 485 34.20 -33.91 -0.70
N VAL A 486 35.36 -34.58 -0.71
CA VAL A 486 35.50 -35.94 -0.18
C VAL A 486 35.27 -36.00 1.33
N THR A 487 35.89 -35.13 2.12
CA THR A 487 35.72 -35.11 3.58
C THR A 487 34.32 -34.64 4.00
N PHE A 488 33.75 -33.74 3.20
CA PHE A 488 32.47 -33.12 3.50
C PHE A 488 31.29 -34.11 3.45
N PHE A 489 31.28 -35.00 2.46
CA PHE A 489 30.22 -35.98 2.26
C PHE A 489 30.51 -37.35 2.91
N ASP A 490 31.60 -37.45 3.67
CA ASP A 490 32.02 -38.73 4.23
C ASP A 490 30.97 -39.31 5.19
N GLY A 491 30.62 -40.59 4.95
CA GLY A 491 29.58 -41.28 5.68
C GLY A 491 28.15 -40.78 5.42
N LEU A 492 27.90 -39.90 4.44
CA LEU A 492 26.57 -39.35 4.14
C LEU A 492 25.98 -39.94 2.85
N VAL A 493 24.67 -40.20 2.85
CA VAL A 493 23.94 -40.47 1.61
C VAL A 493 23.68 -39.13 0.93
N THR A 494 24.24 -38.98 -0.26
CA THR A 494 24.25 -37.71 -1.00
C THR A 494 23.76 -37.95 -2.42
N LEU A 495 22.88 -37.10 -2.91
CA LEU A 495 22.45 -37.04 -4.31
C LEU A 495 22.95 -35.74 -4.94
N GLU A 496 23.63 -35.83 -6.07
CA GLU A 496 24.08 -34.67 -6.84
C GLU A 496 23.08 -34.34 -7.96
N MET A 497 22.79 -33.06 -8.15
CA MET A 497 21.93 -32.55 -9.22
C MET A 497 22.63 -31.43 -9.98
N HIS A 498 22.41 -31.41 -11.29
CA HIS A 498 22.99 -30.43 -12.21
C HIS A 498 21.88 -29.57 -12.79
N HIS A 499 21.94 -28.25 -12.57
CA HIS A 499 20.96 -27.33 -13.14
C HIS A 499 21.62 -26.00 -13.52
N GLY A 500 21.46 -25.57 -14.77
CA GLY A 500 22.00 -24.29 -15.25
C GLY A 500 23.52 -24.12 -15.07
N GLY A 501 24.29 -25.21 -15.22
CA GLY A 501 25.74 -25.22 -15.01
C GLY A 501 26.19 -25.14 -13.55
N ARG A 502 25.28 -25.38 -12.60
CA ARG A 502 25.55 -25.37 -11.15
C ARG A 502 25.30 -26.74 -10.52
N PHE A 503 26.11 -27.05 -9.52
CA PHE A 503 26.00 -28.27 -8.72
C PHE A 503 25.16 -28.01 -7.47
N LEU A 504 24.25 -28.94 -7.17
CA LEU A 504 23.43 -28.94 -5.98
C LEU A 504 23.51 -30.33 -5.34
N PHE A 505 23.74 -30.39 -4.03
CA PHE A 505 23.81 -31.65 -3.28
C PHE A 505 22.60 -31.76 -2.36
N LEU A 506 21.97 -32.93 -2.33
CA LEU A 506 20.81 -33.21 -1.50
C LEU A 506 21.10 -34.31 -0.48
N PHE A 507 20.53 -34.15 0.72
CA PHE A 507 20.51 -35.10 1.82
C PHE A 507 19.08 -35.25 2.32
N SER A 508 18.75 -36.36 2.99
CA SER A 508 17.43 -36.55 3.60
C SER A 508 17.53 -37.10 5.02
N ILE A 509 16.50 -36.84 5.82
CA ILE A 509 16.33 -37.48 7.13
C ILE A 509 15.81 -38.92 6.98
N ALA A 510 16.00 -39.73 8.01
CA ALA A 510 15.43 -41.07 8.07
C ALA A 510 13.89 -41.04 8.09
N GLU A 511 13.27 -42.06 7.49
CA GLU A 511 11.82 -42.15 7.30
C GLU A 511 11.02 -42.18 8.61
N SER A 512 11.60 -42.64 9.72
CA SER A 512 10.95 -42.78 11.03
C SER A 512 10.69 -41.47 11.78
N SER A 513 11.24 -40.34 11.33
CA SER A 513 11.15 -39.08 12.07
C SER A 513 9.84 -38.33 11.77
N THR A 514 8.75 -38.66 12.47
CA THR A 514 7.43 -37.99 12.28
C THR A 514 7.36 -36.58 12.86
N LEU A 515 8.29 -36.21 13.75
CA LEU A 515 8.31 -34.91 14.45
C LEU A 515 8.94 -33.78 13.61
N ARG A 516 9.65 -34.11 12.53
CA ARG A 516 10.36 -33.15 11.66
C ARG A 516 9.51 -32.71 10.48
N LYS A 517 9.39 -31.41 10.26
CA LYS A 517 8.69 -30.84 9.09
C LYS A 517 9.59 -30.79 7.86
N LEU A 518 10.89 -30.52 8.05
CA LEU A 518 11.87 -30.39 6.97
C LEU A 518 12.56 -31.73 6.74
N LYS A 519 12.42 -32.29 5.53
CA LYS A 519 12.83 -33.67 5.24
C LYS A 519 14.04 -33.79 4.33
N ILE A 520 14.31 -32.75 3.55
CA ILE A 520 15.45 -32.68 2.62
C ILE A 520 16.33 -31.51 3.03
N LEU A 521 17.64 -31.71 3.06
CA LEU A 521 18.62 -30.63 3.14
C LEU A 521 19.28 -30.50 1.77
N SER A 522 19.19 -29.31 1.19
CA SER A 522 19.93 -28.97 -0.02
C SER A 522 21.16 -28.15 0.35
N LEU A 523 22.25 -28.36 -0.38
CA LEU A 523 23.49 -27.63 -0.24
C LEU A 523 23.94 -27.10 -1.59
N TYR A 524 24.08 -25.78 -1.64
CA TYR A 524 24.78 -25.04 -2.69
C TYR A 524 26.15 -24.60 -2.18
N CYS A 525 27.21 -24.97 -2.89
CA CYS A 525 28.58 -24.64 -2.49
C CYS A 525 29.35 -23.99 -3.64
N THR A 526 30.09 -22.92 -3.30
CA THR A 526 31.09 -22.27 -4.15
C THR A 526 32.42 -22.20 -3.39
N LYS A 527 33.45 -21.53 -3.94
CA LYS A 527 34.79 -21.50 -3.34
C LYS A 527 34.85 -20.89 -1.92
N ASN A 528 33.98 -19.92 -1.62
CA ASN A 528 34.01 -19.15 -0.38
C ASN A 528 32.63 -19.03 0.30
N TRP A 529 31.63 -19.74 -0.21
CA TRP A 529 30.25 -19.60 0.24
C TRP A 529 29.50 -20.92 0.14
N MET A 530 28.82 -21.29 1.23
CA MET A 530 27.93 -22.44 1.32
C MET A 530 26.55 -21.96 1.77
N LYS A 531 25.52 -22.42 1.09
CA LYS A 531 24.13 -22.18 1.46
C LYS A 531 23.41 -23.52 1.58
N PHE A 532 22.88 -23.75 2.77
CA PHE A 532 21.98 -24.85 3.06
C PHE A 532 20.55 -24.36 3.08
N LEU A 533 19.65 -25.15 2.53
CA LEU A 533 18.22 -24.92 2.60
C LEU A 533 17.53 -26.23 2.95
N ALA A 534 16.82 -26.22 4.08
CA ALA A 534 16.02 -27.32 4.58
C ALA A 534 14.60 -27.19 4.02
N ILE A 535 14.10 -28.26 3.41
CA ILE A 535 12.94 -28.22 2.51
C ILE A 535 11.88 -29.19 3.06
N PRO A 536 10.62 -28.73 3.22
CA PRO A 536 9.50 -29.61 3.54
C PRO A 536 9.05 -30.40 2.31
N ILE A 537 8.43 -31.57 2.52
CA ILE A 537 7.78 -32.31 1.43
C ILE A 537 6.37 -31.74 1.23
N LYS A 538 6.26 -30.64 0.48
CA LYS A 538 4.99 -30.17 -0.08
C LYS A 538 5.00 -30.41 -1.59
N GLU A 539 3.82 -30.44 -2.23
CA GLU A 539 3.76 -30.43 -3.70
C GLU A 539 4.35 -29.11 -4.21
N LYS A 540 5.58 -29.20 -4.76
CA LYS A 540 6.34 -28.13 -5.41
C LYS A 540 6.70 -26.95 -4.49
N TYR A 541 7.88 -26.99 -3.89
CA TYR A 541 8.49 -25.80 -3.30
C TYR A 541 9.17 -24.97 -4.41
N ILE A 542 8.72 -23.73 -4.60
CA ILE A 542 9.33 -22.77 -5.54
C ILE A 542 10.07 -21.74 -4.71
N HIS A 543 11.40 -21.78 -4.73
CA HIS A 543 12.20 -20.74 -4.10
C HIS A 543 12.35 -19.55 -5.06
N PRO A 544 12.06 -18.30 -4.65
CA PRO A 544 12.07 -17.12 -5.53
C PRO A 544 13.40 -16.87 -6.27
N LYS A 545 14.51 -17.37 -5.72
CA LYS A 545 15.87 -17.22 -6.28
C LYS A 545 16.53 -18.54 -6.68
N MET A 546 15.82 -19.68 -6.64
CA MET A 546 16.37 -20.96 -7.10
C MET A 546 15.37 -21.68 -8.02
N PRO A 547 15.72 -21.89 -9.31
CA PRO A 547 14.82 -22.47 -10.31
C PRO A 547 14.58 -24.00 -10.15
N VAL A 548 15.15 -24.65 -9.13
CA VAL A 548 15.05 -26.10 -8.97
C VAL A 548 13.80 -26.46 -8.16
N VAL A 549 12.84 -27.12 -8.81
CA VAL A 549 11.71 -27.76 -8.15
C VAL A 549 12.24 -29.01 -7.43
N ILE A 550 12.56 -28.90 -6.14
CA ILE A 550 12.86 -30.04 -5.27
C ILE A 550 11.56 -30.49 -4.63
N GLY A 551 11.25 -31.78 -4.69
CA GLY A 551 10.01 -32.29 -4.12
C GLY A 551 10.03 -33.79 -3.85
N LYS A 552 8.94 -34.44 -4.23
CA LYS A 552 8.67 -35.84 -3.85
C LYS A 552 9.59 -36.83 -4.56
N VAL A 553 10.03 -36.55 -5.78
CA VAL A 553 10.85 -37.47 -6.58
C VAL A 553 12.25 -37.58 -5.99
N GLU A 554 12.89 -36.44 -5.69
CA GLU A 554 14.21 -36.38 -5.08
C GLU A 554 14.18 -37.02 -3.68
N TYR A 555 13.12 -36.79 -2.91
CA TYR A 555 12.93 -37.45 -1.62
C TYR A 555 12.89 -38.98 -1.76
N GLN A 556 12.10 -39.50 -2.70
CA GLN A 556 12.01 -40.95 -2.95
C GLN A 556 13.35 -41.54 -3.36
N ILE A 557 14.09 -40.86 -4.23
CA ILE A 557 15.44 -41.28 -4.64
C ILE A 557 16.37 -41.34 -3.42
N LEU A 558 16.36 -40.30 -2.58
CA LEU A 558 17.17 -40.28 -1.36
C LEU A 558 16.75 -41.37 -0.36
N GLN A 559 15.46 -41.68 -0.24
CA GLN A 559 14.98 -42.82 0.58
C GLN A 559 15.54 -44.15 0.06
N MET A 560 15.49 -44.37 -1.25
CA MET A 560 16.04 -45.57 -1.88
C MET A 560 17.55 -45.67 -1.66
N LEU A 561 18.29 -44.57 -1.80
CA LEU A 561 19.72 -44.52 -1.52
C LEU A 561 20.04 -44.78 -0.03
N ASN A 562 19.22 -44.27 0.90
CA ASN A 562 19.35 -44.59 2.32
C ASN A 562 19.13 -46.07 2.61
N SER A 563 18.09 -46.69 2.03
CA SER A 563 17.83 -48.12 2.16
C SER A 563 18.97 -48.96 1.57
N LYS A 564 19.48 -48.57 0.40
CA LYS A 564 20.67 -49.21 -0.21
C LYS A 564 21.86 -49.16 0.73
N LYS A 565 22.16 -47.98 1.28
CA LYS A 565 23.29 -47.82 2.21
C LYS A 565 23.12 -48.67 3.46
N LYS A 566 21.91 -48.73 4.03
CA LYS A 566 21.63 -49.57 5.21
C LYS A 566 21.94 -51.05 4.93
N PHE A 567 21.53 -51.58 3.78
CA PHE A 567 21.88 -52.94 3.39
C PHE A 567 23.39 -53.12 3.19
N GLN A 568 24.07 -52.15 2.61
CA GLN A 568 25.53 -52.19 2.44
C GLN A 568 26.26 -52.24 3.80
N ASP A 569 25.87 -51.38 4.74
CA ASP A 569 26.46 -51.32 6.08
C ASP A 569 26.18 -52.65 6.84
N GLU A 570 24.96 -53.18 6.77
CA GLU A 570 24.58 -54.46 7.41
C GLU A 570 25.32 -55.67 6.79
N ILE A 571 25.55 -55.68 5.48
CA ILE A 571 26.36 -56.72 4.82
C ILE A 571 27.80 -56.68 5.33
N VAL A 572 28.39 -55.49 5.49
CA VAL A 572 29.76 -55.35 6.01
C VAL A 572 29.85 -55.94 7.42
N GLU A 573 28.95 -55.54 8.33
CA GLU A 573 28.89 -56.04 9.71
C GLU A 573 28.66 -57.57 9.77
N LYS A 574 27.76 -58.09 8.93
CA LYS A 574 27.48 -59.53 8.86
C LYS A 574 28.63 -60.32 8.28
N ARG A 575 29.36 -59.81 7.30
CA ARG A 575 30.54 -60.50 6.75
C ARG A 575 31.69 -60.55 7.75
N GLU A 576 31.84 -59.54 8.58
CA GLU A 576 32.84 -59.54 9.67
C GLU A 576 32.50 -60.55 10.77
N SER A 577 31.21 -60.75 11.08
CA SER A 577 30.76 -61.65 12.14
C SER A 577 30.49 -63.10 11.67
N ASN A 578 29.86 -63.29 10.52
CA ASN A 578 29.56 -64.59 9.91
C ASN A 578 29.51 -64.49 8.36
N PRO A 579 30.63 -64.81 7.68
CA PRO A 579 30.74 -64.72 6.21
C PRO A 579 29.74 -65.58 5.41
N ARG A 580 29.04 -66.54 6.05
CA ARG A 580 28.08 -67.45 5.41
C ARG A 580 26.63 -67.20 5.83
N ASP A 581 26.31 -66.04 6.40
CA ASP A 581 24.92 -65.68 6.73
C ASP A 581 24.08 -65.70 5.42
N PRO A 582 23.06 -66.57 5.31
CA PRO A 582 22.22 -66.67 4.11
C PRO A 582 21.47 -65.36 3.81
N ASN A 583 21.26 -64.49 4.80
CA ASN A 583 20.62 -63.19 4.62
C ASN A 583 21.45 -62.21 3.78
N ILE A 584 22.78 -62.42 3.65
CA ILE A 584 23.65 -61.57 2.82
C ILE A 584 23.19 -61.59 1.36
N PHE A 585 22.82 -62.78 0.84
CA PHE A 585 22.37 -62.93 -0.54
C PHE A 585 21.05 -62.17 -0.80
N GLU A 586 20.12 -62.22 0.15
CA GLU A 586 18.84 -61.49 0.07
C GLU A 586 19.05 -59.97 0.06
N MET A 587 19.95 -59.46 0.92
CA MET A 587 20.31 -58.03 0.94
C MET A 587 20.98 -57.59 -0.37
N GLU A 588 21.84 -58.42 -0.96
CA GLU A 588 22.47 -58.14 -2.26
C GLU A 588 21.44 -58.07 -3.40
N GLU A 589 20.43 -58.95 -3.41
CA GLU A 589 19.31 -58.86 -4.36
C GLU A 589 18.48 -57.58 -4.17
N ASN A 590 18.17 -57.21 -2.93
CA ASN A 590 17.46 -55.96 -2.62
C ASN A 590 18.24 -54.73 -3.12
N ILE A 591 19.58 -54.73 -2.99
CA ILE A 591 20.44 -53.68 -3.55
C ILE A 591 20.33 -53.64 -5.08
N ARG A 592 20.38 -54.79 -5.77
CA ARG A 592 20.22 -54.86 -7.23
C ARG A 592 18.88 -54.32 -7.70
N GLU A 593 17.80 -54.62 -6.98
CA GLU A 593 16.47 -54.12 -7.29
C GLU A 593 16.41 -52.58 -7.14
N ILE A 594 16.94 -52.05 -6.03
CA ILE A 594 17.01 -50.62 -5.79
C ILE A 594 17.79 -49.92 -6.91
N ASP A 595 18.93 -50.47 -7.33
CA ASP A 595 19.74 -49.91 -8.42
C ASP A 595 18.97 -49.87 -9.75
N GLY A 596 18.26 -50.94 -10.07
CA GLY A 596 17.39 -50.97 -11.26
C GLY A 596 16.29 -49.91 -11.22
N GLN A 597 15.70 -49.65 -10.04
CA GLN A 597 14.69 -48.60 -9.89
C GLN A 597 15.29 -47.18 -9.93
N LEU A 598 16.48 -46.96 -9.37
CA LEU A 598 17.20 -45.69 -9.41
C LEU A 598 17.57 -45.29 -10.84
N ILE A 599 18.10 -46.23 -11.63
CA ILE A 599 18.44 -46.02 -13.04
C ILE A 599 17.19 -45.64 -13.86
N ARG A 600 16.05 -46.32 -13.64
CA ARG A 600 14.77 -45.97 -14.30
C ARG A 600 14.29 -44.56 -13.95
N LYS A 601 14.68 -44.03 -12.79
CA LYS A 601 14.40 -42.65 -12.35
C LYS A 601 15.43 -41.63 -12.84
N GLY A 602 16.39 -42.03 -13.68
CA GLY A 602 17.39 -41.13 -14.28
C GLY A 602 18.60 -40.85 -13.39
N VAL A 603 18.85 -41.68 -12.38
CA VAL A 603 20.04 -41.58 -11.51
C VAL A 603 21.21 -42.34 -12.13
N ASP A 604 22.32 -41.65 -12.32
CA ASP A 604 23.62 -42.21 -12.70
C ASP A 604 24.36 -42.67 -11.44
N LEU A 605 24.67 -43.96 -11.38
CA LEU A 605 25.33 -44.62 -10.25
C LEU A 605 26.83 -44.89 -10.50
N ASP A 606 27.36 -44.55 -11.68
CA ASP A 606 28.77 -44.80 -12.03
C ASP A 606 29.71 -43.78 -11.39
N SER A 607 29.16 -42.64 -10.94
CA SER A 607 29.88 -41.61 -10.22
C SER A 607 30.02 -41.94 -8.73
N LYS A 608 31.11 -41.49 -8.09
CA LYS A 608 31.34 -41.67 -6.64
C LYS A 608 30.17 -41.13 -5.79
N ILE A 609 29.50 -40.09 -6.29
CA ILE A 609 28.23 -39.57 -5.75
C ILE A 609 27.18 -39.80 -6.84
N PRO A 610 26.04 -40.45 -6.55
CA PRO A 610 24.95 -40.61 -7.50
C PRO A 610 24.49 -39.27 -8.08
N ILE A 611 24.30 -39.19 -9.41
CA ILE A 611 23.91 -37.96 -10.11
C ILE A 611 22.52 -38.13 -10.72
N LEU A 612 21.56 -37.30 -10.32
CA LEU A 612 20.26 -37.21 -11.00
C LEU A 612 20.38 -36.26 -12.20
N ARG A 613 20.30 -36.84 -13.41
CA ARG A 613 20.31 -36.06 -14.65
C ARG A 613 18.89 -35.55 -14.91
N GLN A 614 18.66 -34.23 -14.80
CA GLN A 614 17.39 -33.63 -15.24
C GLN A 614 17.34 -33.66 -16.77
N PHE A 615 16.21 -34.09 -17.32
CA PHE A 615 15.92 -34.05 -18.76
C PHE A 615 15.66 -32.62 -19.24
#